data_AF-W1DGL3-F1
#
_entry.id   AF-W1DGL3-F1
#
_cell.length_a   1.000
_cell.length_b   1.000
_cell.length_c   1.000
_cell.angle_alpha   90.00
_cell.angle_beta   90.00
_cell.angle_gamma   90.00
#
_symmetry.space_group_name_H-M   'P 1'
#
loop_
_entity.id
_entity.type
_entity.pdbx_description
1 polymer ?
#
loop_
_entity_poly.entity_id
_entity_poly.type
_entity_poly.pdbx_seq_one_letter_code
_entity_poly.pdbx_strand_id
1 'polypeptide(L)'
;MRHSQQPLDDKQLAALYSEFERVGAMPGIKDMAIYYQIKAVDSLGKGKVDEANTAINSAIDLEMSWLNYVLLGKVYEMKGENRLAADSYITAFNLRPGEDTLYWIENGVFQTSVNRVVPYLDNFLSSE
;
A
#
# COMPACT_ATOMS: atom_id res chain seq x y z
N MET A 1 -3.21 -23.98 5.17
CA MET A 1 -4.31 -23.84 4.18
C MET A 1 -4.86 -22.42 4.26
N ARG A 2 -4.53 -21.55 3.30
CA ARG A 2 -5.16 -20.22 3.12
C ARG A 2 -5.73 -20.17 1.70
N HIS A 3 -6.84 -20.87 1.49
CA HIS A 3 -7.69 -20.81 0.29
C HIS A 3 -8.99 -20.05 0.59
N SER A 4 -8.91 -19.00 1.40
CA SER A 4 -9.97 -18.02 1.61
C SER A 4 -9.25 -16.68 1.66
N GLN A 5 -9.52 -15.66 0.86
CA GLN A 5 -10.75 -15.24 0.20
C GLN A 5 -10.32 -14.53 -1.08
N GLN A 6 -10.57 -15.07 -2.27
CA GLN A 6 -10.69 -14.21 -3.44
C GLN A 6 -12.16 -13.77 -3.43
N PRO A 7 -12.49 -12.53 -3.03
CA PRO A 7 -13.87 -12.06 -3.00
C PRO A 7 -14.49 -11.96 -4.39
N LEU A 8 -13.65 -12.01 -5.44
CA LEU A 8 -14.02 -11.95 -6.84
C LEU A 8 -13.84 -13.32 -7.50
N ASP A 9 -14.83 -13.75 -8.26
CA ASP A 9 -14.69 -14.89 -9.16
C ASP A 9 -13.79 -14.55 -10.38
N ASP A 10 -13.41 -15.56 -11.16
CA ASP A 10 -12.52 -15.40 -12.32
C ASP A 10 -13.04 -14.37 -13.33
N LYS A 11 -14.36 -14.29 -13.51
CA LYS A 11 -14.98 -13.35 -14.46
C LYS A 11 -14.91 -11.92 -13.94
N GLN A 12 -15.20 -11.73 -12.65
CA GLN A 12 -15.08 -10.43 -11.98
C GLN A 12 -13.62 -9.96 -11.95
N LEU A 13 -12.68 -10.88 -11.75
CA LEU A 13 -11.26 -10.57 -11.76
C LEU A 13 -10.77 -10.17 -13.16
N ALA A 14 -11.19 -10.89 -14.20
CA ALA A 14 -10.89 -10.54 -15.58
C ALA A 14 -11.47 -9.16 -15.95
N ALA A 15 -12.68 -8.84 -15.51
CA ALA A 15 -13.28 -7.53 -15.71
C ALA A 15 -12.47 -6.43 -15.01
N LEU A 16 -12.07 -6.64 -13.75
CA LEU A 16 -11.23 -5.70 -13.01
C LEU A 16 -9.90 -5.43 -13.73
N TYR A 17 -9.22 -6.47 -14.21
CA TYR A 17 -7.97 -6.30 -14.95
C TYR A 17 -8.16 -5.59 -16.27
N SER A 18 -9.25 -5.85 -17.00
CA SER A 18 -9.59 -5.10 -18.20
C SER A 18 -9.82 -3.61 -17.91
N GLU A 19 -10.41 -3.28 -16.75
CA GLU A 19 -10.57 -1.89 -16.32
C GLU A 19 -9.24 -1.22 -16.00
N PHE A 20 -8.29 -1.92 -15.37
CA PHE A 20 -6.94 -1.39 -15.15
C PHE A 20 -6.19 -1.12 -16.46
N GLU A 21 -6.28 -2.01 -17.44
CA GLU A 21 -5.70 -1.79 -18.77
C GLU A 21 -6.32 -0.57 -19.46
N ARG A 22 -7.65 -0.42 -19.37
CA ARG A 22 -8.35 0.75 -19.91
C ARG A 22 -7.89 2.04 -19.24
N VAL A 23 -7.79 2.05 -17.91
CA VAL A 23 -7.27 3.20 -17.16
C VAL A 23 -5.86 3.53 -17.60
N GLY A 24 -4.97 2.54 -17.76
CA GLY A 24 -3.59 2.74 -18.20
C GLY A 24 -3.41 3.27 -19.63
N ALA A 25 -4.45 3.18 -20.45
CA ALA A 25 -4.49 3.73 -21.81
C ALA A 25 -5.06 5.16 -21.86
N MET A 26 -5.58 5.70 -20.75
CA MET A 26 -6.14 7.05 -20.73
C MET A 26 -5.02 8.11 -20.88
N PRO A 27 -5.22 9.16 -21.70
CA PRO A 27 -4.25 10.23 -21.82
C PRO A 27 -3.98 10.91 -20.47
N GLY A 28 -2.71 11.14 -20.15
CA GLY A 28 -2.27 11.83 -18.92
C GLY A 28 -2.37 11.03 -17.62
N ILE A 29 -2.92 9.80 -17.64
CA ILE A 29 -3.08 9.00 -16.43
C ILE A 29 -1.74 8.58 -15.81
N LYS A 30 -0.71 8.40 -16.64
CA LYS A 30 0.65 8.05 -16.23
C LYS A 30 1.39 9.22 -15.60
N ASP A 31 0.82 10.42 -15.62
CA ASP A 31 1.34 11.59 -14.92
C ASP A 31 0.64 11.77 -13.56
N MET A 32 -0.26 10.85 -13.17
CA MET A 32 -0.99 10.89 -11.91
C MET A 32 -0.53 9.80 -10.95
N ALA A 33 -0.26 10.15 -9.69
CA ALA A 33 0.17 9.20 -8.66
C ALA A 33 -0.83 8.05 -8.45
N ILE A 34 -2.13 8.33 -8.58
CA ILE A 34 -3.21 7.33 -8.42
C ILE A 34 -3.07 6.13 -9.35
N TYR A 35 -2.55 6.33 -10.57
CA TYR A 35 -2.31 5.22 -11.50
C TYR A 35 -1.31 4.22 -10.91
N TYR A 36 -0.23 4.73 -10.33
CA TYR A 36 0.81 3.91 -9.74
C TYR A 36 0.42 3.36 -8.37
N GLN A 37 -0.41 4.05 -7.60
CA GLN A 37 -1.02 3.51 -6.38
C GLN A 37 -1.86 2.27 -6.68
N ILE A 38 -2.74 2.34 -7.70
CA ILE A 38 -3.55 1.20 -8.14
C ILE A 38 -2.65 0.03 -8.53
N LYS A 39 -1.60 0.28 -9.32
CA LYS A 39 -0.63 -0.76 -9.70
C LYS A 39 0.08 -1.36 -8.50
N ALA A 40 0.51 -0.55 -7.54
CA ALA A 40 1.18 -1.03 -6.34
C ALA A 40 0.27 -1.97 -5.53
N VAL A 41 -1.00 -1.59 -5.32
CA VAL A 41 -1.99 -2.41 -4.60
C VAL A 41 -2.28 -3.72 -5.35
N ASP A 42 -2.48 -3.66 -6.67
CA ASP A 42 -2.69 -4.86 -7.50
C ASP A 42 -1.49 -5.82 -7.46
N SER A 43 -0.27 -5.29 -7.62
CA SER A 43 0.96 -6.08 -7.54
C SER A 43 1.17 -6.70 -6.15
N LEU A 44 0.89 -5.97 -5.07
CA LEU A 44 0.94 -6.53 -3.69
C LEU A 44 -0.08 -7.66 -3.53
N GLY A 45 -1.32 -7.48 -4.00
CA GLY A 45 -2.37 -8.50 -3.95
C GLY A 45 -2.01 -9.78 -4.72
N LYS A 46 -1.18 -9.67 -5.76
CA LYS A 46 -0.65 -10.79 -6.56
C LYS A 46 0.67 -11.37 -6.01
N GLY A 47 1.21 -10.84 -4.91
CA GLY A 47 2.50 -11.26 -4.38
C GLY A 47 3.72 -10.79 -5.19
N LYS A 48 3.53 -9.85 -6.12
CA LYS A 48 4.58 -9.37 -7.03
C LYS A 48 5.30 -8.16 -6.44
N VAL A 49 6.12 -8.41 -5.43
CA VAL A 49 6.66 -7.37 -4.56
C VAL A 49 7.60 -6.39 -5.29
N ASP A 50 8.38 -6.83 -6.27
CA ASP A 50 9.28 -5.94 -7.02
C ASP A 50 8.52 -5.01 -7.99
N GLU A 51 7.44 -5.51 -8.59
CA GLU A 51 6.55 -4.68 -9.41
C GLU A 51 5.85 -3.63 -8.53
N ALA A 52 5.39 -4.03 -7.34
CA ALA A 52 4.79 -3.11 -6.37
C ALA A 52 5.79 -2.04 -5.91
N ASN A 53 7.04 -2.42 -5.64
CA ASN A 53 8.11 -1.51 -5.27
C ASN A 53 8.37 -0.46 -6.36
N THR A 54 8.44 -0.90 -7.62
CA THR A 54 8.65 0.02 -8.76
C THR A 54 7.48 0.99 -8.90
N ALA A 55 6.25 0.47 -8.80
CA ALA A 55 5.05 1.29 -8.91
C ALA A 55 4.98 2.32 -7.78
N ILE A 56 5.19 1.92 -6.52
CA ILE A 56 5.04 2.85 -5.42
C ILE A 56 6.09 3.96 -5.43
N ASN A 57 7.33 3.67 -5.84
CA ASN A 57 8.35 4.71 -6.00
C ASN A 57 7.95 5.71 -7.10
N SER A 58 7.38 5.24 -8.22
CA SER A 58 6.84 6.13 -9.25
C SER A 58 5.69 7.01 -8.73
N ALA A 59 4.83 6.47 -7.85
CA ALA A 59 3.77 7.25 -7.23
C ALA A 59 4.32 8.34 -6.29
N ILE A 60 5.38 8.03 -5.55
CA ILE A 60 6.07 8.97 -4.64
C ILE A 60 6.76 10.10 -5.42
N ASP A 61 7.41 9.76 -6.55
CA ASP A 61 8.04 10.74 -7.43
C ASP A 61 7.04 11.76 -7.98
N LEU A 62 5.79 11.34 -8.20
CA LEU A 62 4.69 12.21 -8.64
C LEU A 62 4.01 12.97 -7.49
N GLU A 63 3.84 12.33 -6.34
CA GLU A 63 3.17 12.90 -5.18
C GLU A 63 3.73 12.35 -3.86
N MET A 64 4.28 13.23 -3.02
CA MET A 64 4.61 12.89 -1.66
C MET A 64 3.34 12.88 -0.80
N SER A 65 2.83 11.70 -0.45
CA SER A 65 1.59 11.56 0.34
C SER A 65 1.69 10.49 1.42
N TRP A 66 0.94 10.65 2.50
CA TRP A 66 0.89 9.67 3.59
C TRP A 66 0.52 8.27 3.09
N LEU A 67 -0.46 8.18 2.16
CA LEU A 67 -0.90 6.91 1.59
C LEU A 67 0.22 6.23 0.79
N ASN A 68 1.01 7.00 0.04
CA ASN A 68 2.13 6.43 -0.70
C ASN A 68 3.18 5.82 0.23
N TYR A 69 3.44 6.45 1.37
CA TYR A 69 4.35 5.90 2.39
C TYR A 69 3.76 4.72 3.17
N VAL A 70 2.43 4.65 3.36
CA VAL A 70 1.79 3.43 3.85
C VAL A 70 2.04 2.27 2.88
N LEU A 71 1.77 2.46 1.60
CA LEU A 71 1.97 1.41 0.59
C LEU A 71 3.45 1.02 0.45
N LEU A 72 4.38 1.96 0.58
CA LEU A 72 5.81 1.66 0.61
C LEU A 72 6.18 0.81 1.83
N GLY A 73 5.63 1.11 3.00
CA GLY A 73 5.79 0.28 4.19
C GLY A 73 5.29 -1.15 3.97
N LYS A 74 4.14 -1.31 3.29
CA LYS A 74 3.60 -2.64 2.93
C LYS A 74 4.50 -3.41 1.98
N VAL A 75 5.09 -2.73 1.00
CA VAL A 75 6.11 -3.32 0.12
C VAL A 75 7.29 -3.84 0.93
N TYR A 76 7.85 -3.02 1.82
CA TYR A 76 9.00 -3.42 2.65
C TYR A 76 8.67 -4.55 3.62
N GLU A 77 7.48 -4.57 4.22
CA GLU A 77 7.04 -5.70 5.05
C GLU A 77 6.98 -7.01 4.24
N MET A 78 6.44 -6.98 3.02
CA MET A 78 6.42 -8.17 2.16
C MET A 78 7.82 -8.63 1.73
N LYS A 79 8.79 -7.71 1.65
CA LYS A 79 10.21 -8.05 1.44
C LYS A 79 10.90 -8.60 2.70
N GLY A 80 10.29 -8.46 3.88
CA GLY A 80 10.93 -8.76 5.16
C GLY A 80 11.88 -7.66 5.64
N GLU A 81 11.87 -6.48 5.02
CA GLU A 81 12.72 -5.33 5.32
C GLU A 81 12.09 -4.47 6.44
N ASN A 82 11.85 -5.07 7.61
CA ASN A 82 11.03 -4.49 8.68
C ASN A 82 11.46 -3.09 9.14
N ARG A 83 12.77 -2.78 9.09
CA ARG A 83 13.28 -1.45 9.44
C ARG A 83 12.80 -0.39 8.44
N LEU A 84 12.90 -0.68 7.14
CA LEU A 84 12.46 0.24 6.09
C LEU A 84 10.93 0.36 6.08
N ALA A 85 10.22 -0.72 6.41
CA ALA A 85 8.78 -0.66 6.64
C ALA A 85 8.44 0.32 7.77
N ALA A 86 9.14 0.21 8.91
CA ALA A 86 8.94 1.10 10.05
C ALA A 86 9.22 2.57 9.71
N ASP A 87 10.34 2.85 9.05
CA ASP A 87 10.71 4.21 8.62
C ASP A 87 9.64 4.79 7.66
N SER A 88 9.09 3.96 6.78
CA SER A 88 8.02 4.37 5.86
C SER A 88 6.72 4.68 6.59
N TYR A 89 6.31 3.84 7.55
CA TYR A 89 5.10 4.08 8.35
C TYR A 89 5.21 5.29 9.26
N ILE A 90 6.39 5.53 9.86
CA ILE A 90 6.66 6.75 10.61
C ILE A 90 6.54 7.97 9.69
N THR A 91 7.07 7.89 8.47
CA THR A 91 6.95 8.97 7.48
C THR A 91 5.49 9.22 7.11
N ALA A 92 4.71 8.17 6.86
CA ALA A 92 3.27 8.29 6.61
C ALA A 92 2.54 8.99 7.75
N PHE A 93 2.79 8.56 8.99
CA PHE A 93 2.18 9.15 10.18
C PHE A 93 2.61 10.61 10.39
N ASN A 94 3.86 10.96 10.12
CA ASN A 94 4.31 12.36 10.20
C ASN A 94 3.64 13.25 9.14
N LEU A 95 3.36 12.72 7.94
CA LEU A 95 2.65 13.45 6.89
C LEU A 95 1.17 13.67 7.23
N ARG A 96 0.54 12.69 7.89
CA ARG A 96 -0.85 12.81 8.37
C ARG A 96 -1.03 12.04 9.68
N PRO A 97 -0.84 12.68 10.83
CA PRO A 97 -1.06 12.04 12.12
C PRO A 97 -2.55 11.76 12.34
N GLY A 98 -2.87 10.67 13.05
CA GLY A 98 -4.22 10.35 13.51
C GLY A 98 -4.65 8.91 13.22
N GLU A 99 -5.80 8.55 13.80
CA GLU A 99 -6.38 7.20 13.74
C GLU A 99 -6.55 6.68 12.31
N ASP A 100 -6.96 7.53 11.36
CA ASP A 100 -7.14 7.12 9.97
C ASP A 100 -5.85 6.55 9.37
N THR A 101 -4.71 7.23 9.55
CA THR A 101 -3.43 6.77 9.01
C THR A 101 -2.99 5.49 9.71
N LEU A 102 -3.21 5.39 11.02
CA LEU A 102 -2.92 4.16 11.77
C LEU A 102 -3.78 2.99 11.29
N TYR A 103 -5.07 3.21 11.07
CA TYR A 103 -5.97 2.20 10.53
C TYR A 103 -5.49 1.67 9.17
N TRP A 104 -5.00 2.55 8.30
CA TRP A 104 -4.41 2.15 7.01
C TRP A 104 -3.07 1.42 7.15
N ILE A 105 -2.22 1.82 8.10
CA ILE A 105 -0.98 1.09 8.44
C ILE A 105 -1.33 -0.30 8.93
N GLU A 106 -2.33 -0.45 9.79
CA GLU A 106 -2.74 -1.73 10.37
C GLU A 106 -3.43 -2.63 9.35
N ASN A 107 -4.34 -2.09 8.53
CA ASN A 107 -5.31 -2.91 7.80
C ASN A 107 -5.19 -2.79 6.27
N GLY A 108 -4.48 -1.80 5.75
CA GLY A 108 -4.35 -1.57 4.32
C GLY A 108 -3.62 -2.71 3.61
N VAL A 109 -4.18 -3.23 2.52
CA VAL A 109 -3.68 -4.37 1.71
C VAL A 109 -3.62 -5.71 2.47
N PHE A 110 -2.91 -5.76 3.60
CA PHE A 110 -2.84 -6.88 4.53
C PHE A 110 -2.65 -6.36 5.96
N GLN A 111 -2.92 -7.23 6.95
CA GLN A 111 -2.78 -6.87 8.35
C GLN A 111 -1.30 -6.74 8.78
N THR A 112 -0.97 -5.62 9.41
CA THR A 112 0.33 -5.33 10.03
C THR A 112 0.19 -5.27 11.53
N SER A 113 1.11 -5.90 12.25
CA SER A 113 1.22 -5.73 13.70
C SER A 113 2.03 -4.48 14.01
N VAL A 114 1.36 -3.36 14.31
CA VAL A 114 2.03 -2.08 14.64
C VAL A 114 3.00 -2.25 15.80
N ASN A 115 2.64 -2.97 16.86
CA ASN A 115 3.50 -3.14 18.04
C ASN A 115 4.79 -3.93 17.71
N ARG A 116 4.78 -4.73 16.63
CA ARG A 116 5.96 -5.47 16.17
C ARG A 116 6.80 -4.66 15.19
N VAL A 117 6.16 -3.96 14.25
CA VAL A 117 6.87 -3.29 13.14
C VAL A 117 7.24 -1.86 13.53
N VAL A 118 6.37 -1.16 14.25
CA VAL A 118 6.52 0.26 14.62
C VAL A 118 6.04 0.50 16.07
N PRO A 119 6.68 -0.10 17.09
CA PRO A 119 6.23 -0.01 18.49
C PRO A 119 6.08 1.43 19.01
N TYR A 120 6.79 2.40 18.44
CA TYR A 120 6.68 3.80 18.83
C TYR A 120 5.31 4.43 18.52
N LEU A 121 4.57 3.91 17.53
CA LEU A 121 3.23 4.39 17.21
C LEU A 121 2.16 3.88 18.20
N ASP A 122 2.43 2.78 18.92
CA ASP A 122 1.53 2.22 19.95
C ASP A 122 1.32 3.19 21.13
N ASN A 123 2.35 3.96 21.48
CA ASN A 123 2.25 4.97 22.53
C ASN A 123 1.32 6.12 22.14
N PHE A 124 1.11 6.39 20.84
CA PHE A 124 0.15 7.40 20.41
C PHE A 124 -1.29 6.90 20.61
N LEU A 125 -1.57 5.63 20.28
CA LEU A 125 -2.86 4.98 20.54
C LEU A 125 -3.23 4.97 22.05
N SER A 126 -2.21 4.98 22.91
CA SER A 126 -2.38 4.95 24.37
C SER A 126 -2.71 6.32 24.99
N SER A 127 -2.63 7.40 24.21
CA SER A 127 -2.64 8.79 24.69
C SER A 127 -3.86 9.61 24.30
N GLU A 128 -4.79 9.04 23.53
CA GLU A 128 -6.16 9.57 23.31
C GLU A 128 -7.16 8.96 24.30
#